data_AF-V2HME7-F1
#
_entry.id   AF-V2HME7-F1
#
_cell.length_a   1.000
_cell.length_b   1.000
_cell.length_c   1.000
_cell.angle_alpha   90.00
_cell.angle_beta   90.00
_cell.angle_gamma   90.00
#
_symmetry.space_group_name_H-M   'P 1'
#
loop_
_entity.id
_entity.type
_entity.pdbx_description
1 polymer ?
#
loop_
_entity_poly.entity_id
_entity_poly.type
_entity_poly.pdbx_seq_one_letter_code
_entity_poly.pdbx_strand_id
1 'polypeptide(L)'
;MFDFPAWADAYIRPLFGGDAEMRFPEGGEESGVAFFSWPLPIDGREKRRGSMVIALEGYVLHELRSGEEDRRAEIGMNMSRFLMPILMRYDPDKHPGGAPRIEITSEVTDRR
;
A
#
# COMPACT_ATOMS: atom_id res chain seq x y z
N MET A 1 21.32 2.95 0.97
CA MET A 1 20.31 3.58 0.10
C MET A 1 18.97 2.97 0.47
N PHE A 2 17.90 3.77 0.60
CA PHE A 2 16.57 3.24 0.92
C PHE A 2 15.99 2.46 -0.27
N ASP A 3 15.39 1.30 0.02
CA ASP A 3 14.74 0.41 -0.95
C ASP A 3 13.22 0.46 -0.72
N PHE A 4 12.52 1.16 -1.60
CA PHE A 4 11.06 1.31 -1.51
C PHE A 4 10.33 -0.01 -1.72
N PRO A 5 10.67 -0.85 -2.73
CA PRO A 5 10.11 -2.20 -2.85
C PRO A 5 10.24 -3.04 -1.58
N ALA A 6 11.42 -3.14 -0.99
CA ALA A 6 11.62 -3.94 0.22
C ALA A 6 10.80 -3.39 1.40
N TRP A 7 10.73 -2.06 1.54
CA TRP A 7 9.94 -1.42 2.59
C TRP A 7 8.43 -1.64 2.40
N ALA A 8 7.93 -1.51 1.17
CA ALA A 8 6.51 -1.74 0.86
C ALA A 8 6.14 -3.22 1.05
N ASP A 9 7.05 -4.14 0.74
CA ASP A 9 6.88 -5.58 1.03
C ASP A 9 6.79 -5.86 2.53
N ALA A 10 7.60 -5.19 3.34
CA ALA A 10 7.64 -5.40 4.78
C ALA A 10 6.42 -4.83 5.52
N TYR A 11 5.95 -3.65 5.13
CA TYR A 11 4.92 -2.93 5.90
C TYR A 11 3.54 -2.93 5.23
N ILE A 12 3.47 -2.96 3.90
CA ILE A 12 2.21 -2.70 3.19
C ILE A 12 1.62 -3.97 2.58
N ARG A 13 2.43 -4.79 1.88
CA ARG A 13 1.98 -6.07 1.30
C ARG A 13 1.27 -6.99 2.32
N PRO A 14 1.70 -7.12 3.59
CA PRO A 14 1.07 -8.05 4.53
C PRO A 14 -0.40 -7.73 4.83
N LEU A 15 -0.83 -6.48 4.63
CA LEU A 15 -2.23 -6.06 4.81
C LEU A 15 -3.20 -6.74 3.84
N PHE A 16 -2.68 -7.24 2.72
CA PHE A 16 -3.45 -7.85 1.64
C PHE A 16 -3.38 -9.39 1.65
N GLY A 17 -2.67 -9.99 2.61
CA GLY A 17 -2.50 -11.44 2.74
C GLY A 17 -1.28 -12.02 2.00
N GLY A 18 -0.96 -13.29 2.28
CA GLY A 18 0.28 -13.93 1.79
C GLY A 18 0.38 -14.07 0.26
N ASP A 19 -0.77 -14.20 -0.40
CA ASP A 19 -0.89 -14.33 -1.87
C ASP A 19 -0.99 -12.97 -2.58
N ALA A 20 -0.78 -11.86 -1.88
CA ALA A 20 -0.78 -10.55 -2.48
C ALA A 20 0.44 -10.36 -3.40
N GLU A 21 0.17 -9.90 -4.62
CA GLU A 21 1.16 -9.48 -5.59
C GLU A 21 1.35 -7.97 -5.51
N MET A 22 2.61 -7.55 -5.47
CA MET A 22 3.03 -6.15 -5.53
C MET A 22 3.80 -5.92 -6.84
N ARG A 23 3.47 -4.84 -7.54
CA ARG A 23 4.12 -4.45 -8.81
C ARG A 23 4.36 -2.95 -8.83
N PHE A 24 5.37 -2.53 -9.57
CA PHE A 24 5.72 -1.12 -9.74
C PHE A 24 5.51 -0.74 -11.21
N PRO A 25 4.85 0.40 -11.50
CA PRO A 25 4.88 0.95 -12.86
C PRO A 25 6.31 1.38 -13.20
N GLU A 26 6.57 1.68 -14.47
CA GLU A 26 7.83 2.30 -14.87
C GLU A 26 8.06 3.61 -14.09
N GLY A 27 9.24 3.73 -13.47
CA GLY A 27 9.57 4.85 -12.55
C GLY A 27 8.87 4.80 -11.18
N GLY A 28 8.11 3.74 -10.89
CA GLY A 28 7.30 3.59 -9.69
C GLY A 28 8.13 3.43 -8.41
N GLU A 29 9.25 2.73 -8.50
CA GLU A 29 10.19 2.54 -7.39
C GLU A 29 10.79 3.88 -6.97
N GLU A 30 11.09 4.74 -7.94
CA GLU A 30 11.67 6.06 -7.73
C GLU A 30 10.63 7.12 -7.35
N SER A 31 9.37 6.94 -7.73
CA SER A 31 8.27 7.87 -7.46
C SER A 31 7.41 7.49 -6.25
N GLY A 32 7.65 6.34 -5.63
CA GLY A 32 6.89 5.89 -4.46
C GLY A 32 5.48 5.39 -4.81
N VAL A 33 5.32 4.78 -5.99
CA VAL A 33 4.04 4.25 -6.47
C VAL A 33 4.09 2.73 -6.59
N ALA A 34 3.14 2.05 -5.95
CA ALA A 34 3.01 0.60 -5.97
C ALA A 34 1.58 0.15 -6.25
N PHE A 35 1.42 -0.89 -7.07
CA PHE A 35 0.17 -1.58 -7.32
C PHE A 35 0.13 -2.87 -6.51
N PHE A 36 -0.91 -3.02 -5.72
CA PHE A 36 -1.20 -4.22 -4.93
C PHE A 36 -2.39 -4.93 -5.52
N SER A 37 -2.35 -6.26 -5.54
CA SER A 37 -3.47 -7.07 -5.97
C SER A 37 -3.49 -8.40 -5.24
N TRP A 38 -4.65 -8.81 -4.78
CA TRP A 38 -4.78 -9.97 -3.90
C TRP A 38 -6.09 -10.72 -4.14
N PRO A 39 -6.13 -12.04 -3.94
CA PRO A 39 -7.37 -12.79 -4.03
C PRO A 39 -8.32 -12.39 -2.89
N LEU A 40 -9.60 -12.21 -3.21
CA LEU A 40 -10.66 -12.03 -2.24
C LEU A 40 -11.42 -13.36 -2.07
N PRO A 41 -11.64 -13.81 -0.83
CA PRO A 41 -12.52 -14.95 -0.59
C PRO A 41 -13.96 -14.53 -0.87
N ILE A 42 -14.61 -15.21 -1.81
CA ILE A 42 -16.05 -15.10 -2.06
C ILE A 42 -16.63 -16.51 -1.95
N ASP A 43 -17.80 -16.60 -1.32
CA ASP A 43 -18.49 -17.85 -0.98
C ASP A 43 -18.56 -18.84 -2.16
N GLY A 44 -17.53 -19.69 -2.22
CA GLY A 44 -17.56 -21.00 -2.83
C GLY A 44 -16.98 -21.18 -4.23
N ARG A 45 -16.98 -20.20 -5.17
CA ARG A 45 -16.69 -20.56 -6.59
C ARG A 45 -15.92 -19.56 -7.48
N GLU A 46 -15.81 -18.27 -7.17
CA GLU A 46 -14.98 -17.34 -7.95
C GLU A 46 -13.97 -16.59 -7.06
N LYS A 47 -12.67 -16.75 -7.34
CA LYS A 47 -11.64 -15.86 -6.79
C LYS A 47 -11.70 -14.53 -7.54
N ARG A 48 -12.36 -13.52 -6.97
CA ARG A 48 -12.16 -12.15 -7.44
C ARG A 48 -10.81 -11.64 -6.96
N ARG A 49 -10.21 -10.71 -7.70
CA ARG A 49 -9.03 -9.96 -7.23
C ARG A 49 -9.45 -8.60 -6.73
N GLY A 50 -9.03 -8.29 -5.51
CA GLY A 50 -8.88 -6.90 -5.11
C GLY A 50 -7.66 -6.30 -5.78
N SER A 51 -7.71 -5.00 -6.02
CA SER A 51 -6.56 -4.24 -6.48
C SER A 51 -6.55 -2.86 -5.83
N MET A 52 -5.37 -2.30 -5.60
CA MET A 52 -5.20 -0.98 -5.00
C MET A 52 -3.90 -0.37 -5.50
N VAL A 53 -3.90 0.94 -5.72
CA VAL A 53 -2.69 1.71 -6.03
C VAL A 53 -2.37 2.58 -4.83
N ILE A 54 -1.14 2.50 -4.34
CA ILE A 54 -0.64 3.39 -3.31
C ILE A 54 0.37 4.32 -3.95
N ALA A 55 0.20 5.62 -3.71
CA ALA A 55 1.14 6.65 -4.15
C ALA A 55 1.53 7.51 -2.97
N LEU A 56 2.83 7.58 -2.71
CA LEU A 56 3.39 8.46 -1.69
C LEU A 56 3.52 9.88 -2.24
N GLU A 57 3.17 10.88 -1.43
CA GLU A 57 3.57 12.25 -1.71
C GLU A 57 5.10 12.41 -1.62
N GLY A 58 5.63 13.37 -2.39
CA GLY A 58 7.07 13.55 -2.56
C GLY A 58 7.85 13.74 -1.26
N TYR A 59 7.27 14.39 -0.24
CA TYR A 59 7.96 14.52 1.05
C TYR A 59 7.87 13.24 1.89
N VAL A 60 6.80 12.44 1.82
CA VAL A 60 6.76 11.13 2.53
C VAL A 60 7.86 10.24 1.97
N LEU A 61 7.99 10.22 0.64
CA LEU A 61 9.08 9.51 -0.02
C LEU A 61 10.45 10.07 0.35
N HIS A 62 10.57 11.40 0.47
CA HIS A 62 11.79 12.04 0.94
C HIS A 62 12.14 11.60 2.38
N GLU A 63 11.18 11.62 3.31
CA GLU A 63 11.37 11.18 4.69
C GLU A 63 11.79 9.71 4.77
N LEU A 64 11.19 8.84 3.96
CA LEU A 64 11.60 7.43 3.91
C LEU A 64 13.06 7.29 3.42
N ARG A 65 13.48 8.11 2.45
CA ARG A 65 14.83 8.08 1.87
C ARG A 65 15.91 8.64 2.79
N SER A 66 15.61 9.74 3.49
CA SER A 66 16.58 10.45 4.32
C SER A 66 16.51 10.07 5.80
N GLY A 67 15.40 9.47 6.24
CA GLY A 67 15.14 9.12 7.63
C GLY A 67 15.93 7.91 8.13
N GLU A 68 15.98 7.80 9.46
CA GLU A 68 16.51 6.63 10.16
C GLU A 68 15.56 5.43 10.06
N GLU A 69 16.06 4.24 10.40
CA GLU A 69 15.29 2.99 10.29
C GLU A 69 14.03 2.99 11.16
N ASP A 70 14.12 3.49 12.39
CA ASP A 70 12.98 3.60 13.31
C ASP A 70 11.87 4.49 12.73
N ARG A 71 12.23 5.62 12.10
CA ARG A 71 11.25 6.51 11.46
C ARG A 71 10.59 5.85 10.26
N ARG A 72 11.36 5.11 9.43
CA ARG A 72 10.80 4.33 8.32
C ARG A 72 9.80 3.27 8.81
N ALA A 73 10.12 2.61 9.93
CA ALA A 73 9.23 1.63 10.54
C ALA A 73 7.95 2.29 11.08
N GLU A 74 8.08 3.44 11.75
CA GLU A 74 6.95 4.23 12.25
C GLU A 74 5.98 4.61 11.12
N ILE A 75 6.51 5.18 10.03
CA ILE A 75 5.72 5.55 8.84
C ILE A 75 4.98 4.33 8.29
N GLY A 76 5.65 3.17 8.17
CA GLY A 76 5.05 1.94 7.68
C GLY A 76 3.91 1.43 8.56
N MET A 77 4.09 1.49 9.87
CA MET A 77 3.05 1.14 10.84
C MET A 77 1.86 2.09 10.80
N ASN A 78 2.09 3.40 10.69
CA ASN A 78 1.01 4.40 10.62
C ASN A 78 0.21 4.28 9.34
N MET A 79 0.88 4.08 8.20
CA MET A 79 0.22 3.77 6.93
C MET A 79 -0.62 2.49 7.02
N SER A 80 -0.09 1.44 7.64
CA SER A 80 -0.83 0.19 7.84
C SER A 80 -2.12 0.39 8.63
N ARG A 81 -2.05 1.15 9.72
CA ARG A 81 -3.23 1.48 10.54
C ARG A 81 -4.26 2.30 9.76
N PHE A 82 -3.80 3.21 8.90
CA PHE A 82 -4.68 4.00 8.04
C PHE A 82 -5.36 3.16 6.95
N LEU A 83 -4.62 2.24 6.33
CA LEU A 83 -5.13 1.41 5.24
C LEU A 83 -6.09 0.33 5.72
N MET A 84 -5.88 -0.25 6.91
CA MET A 84 -6.66 -1.38 7.41
C MET A 84 -8.19 -1.17 7.38
N PRO A 85 -8.76 -0.05 7.88
CA PRO A 85 -10.20 0.20 7.79
C PRO A 85 -10.72 0.37 6.36
N ILE A 86 -9.88 0.86 5.45
CA ILE A 86 -10.23 1.01 4.03
C ILE A 86 -10.32 -0.37 3.39
N LEU A 87 -9.35 -1.25 3.66
CA LEU A 87 -9.33 -2.62 3.16
C LEU A 87 -10.49 -3.46 3.72
N MET A 88 -10.84 -3.28 5.00
CA MET A 88 -11.99 -3.95 5.61
C MET A 88 -13.33 -3.57 4.98
N ARG A 89 -13.42 -2.39 4.36
CA ARG A 89 -14.62 -1.89 3.68
C ARG A 89 -14.56 -2.05 2.17
N TYR A 90 -13.45 -2.57 1.65
CA TYR A 90 -13.26 -2.72 0.22
C TYR A 90 -14.24 -3.75 -0.34
N ASP A 91 -15.00 -3.32 -1.35
CA ASP A 91 -15.99 -4.15 -2.03
C ASP A 91 -15.68 -4.13 -3.53
N PRO A 92 -15.18 -5.24 -4.11
CA PRO A 92 -14.79 -5.29 -5.52
C PRO A 92 -15.99 -5.07 -6.46
N ASP A 93 -17.23 -5.35 -6.03
CA ASP A 93 -18.44 -5.10 -6.83
C ASP A 93 -18.73 -3.60 -6.98
N LYS A 94 -18.32 -2.79 -6.00
CA LYS A 94 -18.47 -1.34 -6.04
C LYS A 94 -17.34 -0.63 -6.80
N HIS A 95 -16.30 -1.37 -7.19
CA HIS A 95 -15.15 -0.86 -7.92
C HIS A 95 -14.90 -1.60 -9.25
N PRO A 96 -15.89 -1.66 -10.17
CA PRO A 96 -15.77 -2.39 -11.43
C PRO A 96 -14.81 -1.74 -12.44
N GLY A 97 -14.47 -0.45 -12.25
CA GLY A 97 -13.57 0.32 -13.12
C GLY A 97 -12.08 0.18 -12.81
N GLY A 98 -11.71 -0.62 -11.79
CA GLY A 98 -10.32 -0.89 -11.42
C GLY A 98 -9.95 -0.51 -9.98
N ALA A 99 -8.67 -0.68 -9.68
CA ALA A 99 -8.07 -0.46 -8.36
C ALA A 99 -8.37 0.95 -7.81
N PRO A 100 -8.96 1.13 -6.61
CA PRO A 100 -8.89 2.41 -5.92
C PRO A 100 -7.43 2.87 -5.81
N ARG A 101 -7.18 4.13 -6.15
CA ARG A 101 -5.91 4.80 -5.89
C ARG A 101 -6.02 5.56 -4.57
N ILE A 102 -5.07 5.33 -3.70
CA ILE A 102 -4.93 6.00 -2.41
C ILE A 102 -3.63 6.79 -2.43
N GLU A 103 -3.76 8.08 -2.15
CA GLU A 103 -2.62 8.98 -1.97
C GLU A 103 -2.30 9.08 -0.49
N ILE A 104 -1.03 8.95 -0.15
CA ILE A 104 -0.53 8.93 1.22
C ILE A 104 0.24 10.20 1.49
N THR A 105 -0.25 10.94 2.49
CA THR A 105 0.23 12.24 2.91
C THR A 105 0.80 12.21 4.35
N SER A 106 1.29 13.32 4.89
CA SER A 106 1.92 13.53 6.19
C SER A 106 0.90 13.34 7.28
N GLU A 107 -0.32 13.81 7.02
CA GLU A 107 -1.45 13.61 7.91
C GLU A 107 -1.78 12.13 8.14
N VAL A 108 -1.40 11.25 7.20
CA VAL A 108 -1.52 9.80 7.35
C VAL A 108 -0.35 9.24 8.16
N THR A 109 0.86 9.78 7.96
CA THR A 109 2.09 9.26 8.58
C THR A 109 2.35 9.79 10.00
N ASP A 110 1.71 10.89 10.42
CA ASP A 110 1.93 11.56 11.71
C ASP A 110 0.82 11.32 12.77
N ARG A 111 -0.12 10.39 12.51
CA ARG A 111 -1.19 10.08 13.47
C ARG A 111 -0.64 9.34 14.70
N ARG A 112 -0.38 10.09 15.77
CA ARG A 112 -0.04 9.59 17.11
C ARG A 112 -1.28 9.25 17.93
#